data_AF-A0A377I3V6-F1
#
_entry.id   AF-A0A377I3V6-F1
#
_cell.length_a   1.000
_cell.length_b   1.000
_cell.length_c   1.000
_cell.angle_alpha   90.00
_cell.angle_beta   90.00
_cell.angle_gamma   90.00
#
_symmetry.space_group_name_H-M   'P 1'
#
loop_
_entity.id
_entity.type
_entity.pdbx_description
1 polymer ?
#
loop_
_entity_poly.entity_id
_entity_poly.type
_entity_poly.pdbx_seq_one_letter_code
_entity_poly.pdbx_strand_id
1 'polypeptide(L)'
;MKTNAEYRPKGSEIPVYTKPSDKSEKVVNETLSKAINEISYIEFSNEYVVRELCHTPNHSWSLVKAVSPSYLSDSHVGWIKSSFLKEDKFDEKGFRIIEEEDVNWNDRTKPYKKLITAELNKIHRENAKCKKIDPAVLDVSSTKGTKSNPVFYVTCGEGLSAFNVFFSLGDMNSGKSQSIEYISQQKAILLCEKDIKRRFSKQKLVNFSKFLDVSYLQHPNGRVSLISSITLKNSHGEKDKYPVKCLFEKNNLLETVINKM
;
A
#
# COMPACT_ATOMS: atom_id res chain seq x y z
N MET A 1 32.76 9.40 -10.85
CA MET A 1 32.95 10.10 -9.54
C MET A 1 32.02 9.46 -8.52
N LYS A 2 32.29 9.54 -7.20
CA LYS A 2 31.37 8.99 -6.19
C LYS A 2 30.23 9.97 -5.89
N THR A 3 29.05 9.46 -5.60
CA THR A 3 27.84 10.22 -5.29
C THR A 3 26.96 9.40 -4.33
N ASN A 4 25.95 10.03 -3.74
CA ASN A 4 24.91 9.39 -2.92
C ASN A 4 23.51 9.94 -3.26
N ALA A 5 23.36 10.58 -4.42
CA ALA A 5 22.09 11.11 -4.86
C ALA A 5 21.10 9.98 -5.18
N GLU A 6 19.84 10.21 -4.85
CA GLU A 6 18.74 9.28 -5.09
C GLU A 6 17.92 9.74 -6.28
N TYR A 7 17.56 8.79 -7.13
CA TYR A 7 16.88 9.01 -8.39
C TYR A 7 15.77 7.99 -8.57
N ARG A 8 14.81 8.34 -9.43
CA ARG A 8 13.82 7.41 -9.95
C ARG A 8 14.17 7.03 -11.39
N PRO A 9 14.17 5.74 -11.74
CA PRO A 9 14.30 5.32 -13.12
C PRO A 9 13.08 5.77 -13.97
N LYS A 10 13.32 6.22 -15.20
CA LYS A 10 12.30 6.66 -16.17
C LYS A 10 11.90 5.51 -17.09
N GLY A 11 10.66 5.05 -16.95
CA GLY A 11 10.06 3.99 -17.77
C GLY A 11 10.02 2.64 -17.05
N SER A 12 9.87 1.58 -17.84
CA SER A 12 9.81 0.19 -17.39
C SER A 12 10.93 -0.64 -18.05
N GLU A 13 11.26 -1.79 -17.47
CA GLU A 13 12.16 -2.80 -18.07
C GLU A 13 13.56 -2.25 -18.40
N ILE A 14 14.11 -1.38 -17.55
CA ILE A 14 15.43 -0.77 -17.75
C ILE A 14 16.50 -1.82 -17.45
N PRO A 15 17.27 -2.27 -18.45
CA PRO A 15 18.25 -3.33 -18.26
C PRO A 15 19.41 -2.88 -17.37
N VAL A 16 19.81 -3.75 -16.45
CA VAL A 16 20.95 -3.53 -15.55
C VAL A 16 22.14 -4.36 -16.01
N TYR A 17 23.32 -3.74 -16.08
CA TYR A 17 24.52 -4.31 -16.67
C TYR A 17 25.67 -4.45 -15.66
N THR A 18 26.56 -5.41 -15.89
CA THR A 18 27.75 -5.64 -15.05
C THR A 18 28.84 -4.58 -15.27
N LYS A 19 28.84 -3.91 -16.44
CA LYS A 19 29.78 -2.83 -16.81
C LYS A 19 29.03 -1.66 -17.47
N PRO A 20 29.62 -0.45 -17.57
CA PRO A 20 28.99 0.70 -18.24
C PRO A 20 28.98 0.56 -19.76
N SER A 21 28.30 -0.45 -20.28
CA SER A 21 28.16 -0.73 -21.71
C SER A 21 26.94 -1.61 -21.97
N ASP A 22 26.21 -1.30 -23.03
CA ASP A 22 25.07 -2.08 -23.52
C ASP A 22 25.47 -3.42 -24.15
N LYS A 23 26.77 -3.60 -24.45
CA LYS A 23 27.36 -4.86 -24.91
C LYS A 23 27.83 -5.76 -23.77
N SER A 24 27.80 -5.28 -22.53
CA SER A 24 28.19 -6.08 -21.39
C SER A 24 27.07 -7.01 -20.94
N GLU A 25 27.42 -8.01 -20.14
CA GLU A 25 26.45 -8.94 -19.59
C GLU A 25 25.42 -8.21 -18.71
N LYS A 26 24.15 -8.59 -18.87
CA LYS A 26 23.09 -8.17 -17.95
C LYS A 26 23.29 -8.84 -16.60
N VAL A 27 22.91 -8.15 -15.53
CA VAL A 27 22.97 -8.71 -14.17
C VAL A 27 21.83 -9.73 -14.01
N VAL A 28 22.17 -10.95 -13.61
CA VAL A 28 21.21 -12.03 -13.39
C VAL A 28 20.47 -11.80 -12.08
N ASN A 29 19.15 -11.95 -12.10
CA ASN A 29 18.33 -12.01 -10.89
C ASN A 29 18.35 -13.45 -10.36
N GLU A 30 19.39 -13.79 -9.60
CA GLU A 30 19.62 -15.13 -9.06
C GLU A 30 18.42 -15.70 -8.28
N THR A 31 17.76 -14.86 -7.48
CA THR A 31 16.62 -15.27 -6.65
C THR A 31 15.42 -15.63 -7.52
N LEU A 32 15.05 -14.76 -8.46
CA LEU A 32 13.93 -15.02 -9.35
C LEU A 32 14.24 -16.20 -10.26
N SER A 33 15.45 -16.25 -10.82
CA SER A 33 15.86 -17.31 -11.73
C SER A 33 15.74 -18.69 -11.11
N LYS A 34 16.16 -18.83 -9.84
CA LYS A 34 16.00 -20.08 -9.07
C LYS A 34 14.54 -20.41 -8.80
N ALA A 35 13.70 -19.41 -8.55
CA ALA A 35 12.28 -19.62 -8.25
C ALA A 35 11.48 -20.07 -9.49
N ILE A 36 11.81 -19.58 -10.68
CA ILE A 36 11.10 -19.90 -11.93
C ILE A 36 11.81 -20.97 -12.78
N ASN A 37 13.01 -21.41 -12.39
CA ASN A 37 13.84 -22.36 -13.14
C ASN A 37 14.14 -21.90 -14.59
N GLU A 38 14.32 -20.59 -14.78
CA GLU A 38 14.67 -19.94 -16.04
C GLU A 38 15.58 -18.74 -15.74
N ILE A 39 16.45 -18.34 -16.67
CA ILE A 39 17.31 -17.17 -16.46
C ILE A 39 16.45 -15.90 -16.54
N SER A 40 16.42 -15.16 -15.44
CA SER A 40 15.82 -13.84 -15.34
C SER A 40 16.89 -12.80 -15.03
N TYR A 41 16.72 -11.59 -15.55
CA TYR A 41 17.66 -10.48 -15.37
C TYR A 41 17.08 -9.42 -14.45
N ILE A 42 17.97 -8.66 -13.80
CA ILE A 42 17.58 -7.49 -13.02
C ILE A 42 17.20 -6.37 -13.99
N GLU A 43 16.03 -5.79 -13.76
CA GLU A 43 15.53 -4.63 -14.47
C GLU A 43 15.00 -3.62 -13.46
N PHE A 44 15.21 -2.34 -13.77
CA PHE A 44 14.63 -1.25 -13.01
C PHE A 44 13.42 -0.67 -13.73
N SER A 45 12.50 -0.11 -12.96
CA SER A 45 11.32 0.60 -13.44
C SER A 45 11.10 1.85 -12.58
N ASN A 46 10.08 2.64 -12.93
CA ASN A 46 9.65 3.82 -12.17
C ASN A 46 9.13 3.51 -10.75
N GLU A 47 8.89 2.24 -10.40
CA GLU A 47 8.53 1.83 -9.03
C GLU A 47 9.72 1.92 -8.06
N TYR A 48 10.95 1.90 -8.59
CA TYR A 48 12.16 1.92 -7.79
C TYR A 48 12.58 3.33 -7.38
N VAL A 49 13.23 3.41 -6.22
CA VAL A 49 14.17 4.49 -5.91
C VAL A 49 15.55 3.88 -5.92
N VAL A 50 16.48 4.47 -6.66
CA VAL A 50 17.87 4.00 -6.76
C VAL A 50 18.83 5.06 -6.26
N ARG A 51 19.90 4.64 -5.60
CA ARG A 51 21.02 5.51 -5.24
C ARG A 51 22.11 5.36 -6.27
N GLU A 52 22.54 6.45 -6.87
CA GLU A 52 23.74 6.46 -7.70
C GLU A 52 24.97 6.37 -6.78
N LEU A 53 25.78 5.33 -6.95
CA LEU A 53 27.01 5.10 -6.19
C LEU A 53 28.20 5.78 -6.88
N CYS A 54 28.24 5.68 -8.21
CA CYS A 54 29.18 6.41 -9.04
C CYS A 54 28.69 6.49 -10.50
N HIS A 55 29.35 7.32 -11.30
CA HIS A 55 29.12 7.43 -12.73
C HIS A 55 30.43 7.54 -13.53
N THR A 56 30.35 7.26 -14.83
CA THR A 56 31.44 7.44 -15.80
C THR A 56 31.81 8.92 -15.96
N PRO A 57 33.03 9.29 -16.40
CA PRO A 57 33.47 10.70 -16.44
C PRO A 57 32.57 11.65 -17.24
N ASN A 58 31.88 11.15 -18.27
CA ASN A 58 30.94 11.92 -19.10
C ASN A 58 29.46 11.75 -18.66
N HIS A 59 29.22 11.11 -17.51
CA HIS A 59 27.90 10.81 -16.96
C HIS A 59 26.95 10.12 -17.95
N SER A 60 27.49 9.26 -18.83
CA SER A 60 26.66 8.45 -19.73
C SER A 60 26.10 7.19 -19.05
N TRP A 61 26.79 6.71 -18.02
CA TRP A 61 26.44 5.52 -17.25
C TRP A 61 26.58 5.77 -15.76
N SER A 62 25.65 5.18 -15.02
CA SER A 62 25.54 5.29 -13.57
C SER A 62 25.50 3.89 -12.97
N LEU A 63 26.39 3.62 -12.01
CA LEU A 63 26.29 2.46 -11.13
C LEU A 63 25.30 2.80 -10.04
N VAL A 64 24.21 2.05 -9.97
CA VAL A 64 23.11 2.31 -9.03
C VAL A 64 22.83 1.11 -8.14
N LYS A 65 22.29 1.37 -6.96
CA LYS A 65 21.77 0.37 -6.01
C LYS A 65 20.31 0.67 -5.69
N ALA A 66 19.45 -0.32 -5.62
CA ALA A 66 18.07 -0.13 -5.16
C ALA A 66 18.05 0.36 -3.70
N VAL A 67 17.20 1.35 -3.42
CA VAL A 67 16.89 1.86 -2.07
C VAL A 67 15.45 1.55 -1.71
N SER A 68 14.55 1.67 -2.69
CA SER A 68 13.15 1.26 -2.60
C SER A 68 12.82 0.36 -3.80
N PRO A 69 12.16 -0.79 -3.61
CA PRO A 69 11.81 -1.35 -2.31
C PRO A 69 13.06 -1.84 -1.56
N SER A 70 13.07 -1.64 -0.24
CA SER A 70 14.27 -1.84 0.59
C SER A 70 14.78 -3.29 0.62
N TYR A 71 13.91 -4.28 0.46
CA TYR A 71 14.27 -5.70 0.44
C TYR A 71 15.06 -6.13 -0.81
N LEU A 72 15.12 -5.30 -1.86
CA LEU A 72 15.95 -5.55 -3.04
C LEU A 72 17.30 -4.86 -2.99
N SER A 73 17.56 -4.05 -1.96
CA SER A 73 18.75 -3.22 -1.91
C SER A 73 20.04 -4.01 -2.09
N ASP A 74 20.22 -5.14 -1.41
CA ASP A 74 21.47 -5.89 -1.46
C ASP A 74 21.67 -6.72 -2.73
N SER A 75 20.61 -7.00 -3.49
CA SER A 75 20.70 -7.80 -4.73
C SER A 75 20.65 -6.95 -6.00
N HIS A 76 19.96 -5.81 -5.98
CA HIS A 76 19.73 -4.97 -7.16
C HIS A 76 20.78 -3.87 -7.24
N VAL A 77 21.95 -4.23 -7.79
CA VAL A 77 23.08 -3.33 -8.04
C VAL A 77 23.61 -3.54 -9.45
N GLY A 78 23.87 -2.45 -10.17
CA GLY A 78 24.55 -2.52 -11.47
C GLY A 78 24.49 -1.22 -12.26
N TRP A 79 25.04 -1.27 -13.47
CA TRP A 79 25.14 -0.12 -14.36
C TRP A 79 23.88 0.06 -15.20
N ILE A 80 23.39 1.30 -15.27
CA ILE A 80 22.34 1.72 -16.20
C ILE A 80 22.76 2.98 -16.95
N LYS A 81 22.12 3.30 -18.07
CA LYS A 81 22.33 4.59 -18.75
C LYS A 81 21.80 5.70 -17.85
N SER A 82 22.62 6.73 -17.61
CA SER A 82 22.26 7.85 -16.73
C SER A 82 21.06 8.63 -17.25
N SER A 83 20.78 8.59 -18.55
CA SER A 83 19.58 9.17 -19.16
C SER A 83 18.27 8.63 -18.60
N PHE A 84 18.28 7.42 -18.02
CA PHE A 84 17.12 6.86 -17.33
C PHE A 84 16.90 7.46 -15.94
N LEU A 85 17.87 8.14 -15.35
CA LEU A 85 17.72 8.73 -14.02
C LEU A 85 16.94 10.05 -14.08
N LYS A 86 15.96 10.19 -13.18
CA LYS A 86 15.16 11.39 -12.96
C LYS A 86 15.24 11.77 -11.48
N GLU A 87 15.47 13.06 -11.24
CA GLU A 87 15.39 13.62 -9.90
C GLU A 87 13.93 13.78 -9.49
N ASP A 88 13.65 13.46 -8.23
CA ASP A 88 12.35 13.72 -7.65
C ASP A 88 12.17 15.22 -7.39
N LYS A 89 10.99 15.74 -7.74
CA LYS A 89 10.57 17.11 -7.41
C LYS A 89 9.79 17.09 -6.11
N PHE A 90 9.87 18.17 -5.36
CA PHE A 90 9.17 18.31 -4.08
C PHE A 90 8.35 19.59 -4.05
N ASP A 91 7.22 19.55 -3.35
CA ASP A 91 6.42 20.75 -3.07
C ASP A 91 7.02 21.56 -1.90
N GLU A 92 6.44 22.73 -1.62
CA GLU A 92 6.89 23.64 -0.55
C GLU A 92 6.85 23.01 0.85
N LYS A 93 6.08 21.92 1.02
CA LYS A 93 5.93 21.19 2.28
C LYS A 93 6.85 19.95 2.35
N GLY A 94 7.67 19.73 1.32
CA GLY A 94 8.61 18.62 1.23
C GLY A 94 7.99 17.29 0.81
N PHE A 95 6.76 17.27 0.29
CA PHE A 95 6.19 16.06 -0.31
C PHE A 95 6.66 15.92 -1.74
N ARG A 96 6.97 14.68 -2.14
CA ARG A 96 7.32 14.37 -3.52
C ARG A 96 6.14 14.71 -4.43
N ILE A 97 6.39 15.43 -5.51
CA ILE A 97 5.41 15.68 -6.56
C ILE A 97 5.38 14.45 -7.47
N ILE A 98 4.21 13.82 -7.53
CA ILE A 98 3.94 12.73 -8.47
C ILE A 98 3.57 13.34 -9.81
N GLU A 99 4.31 12.99 -10.85
CA GLU A 99 4.08 13.45 -12.22
C GLU A 99 3.42 12.35 -13.07
N GLU A 100 2.87 12.70 -14.23
CA GLU A 100 2.21 11.72 -15.10
C GLU A 100 3.17 10.61 -15.55
N GLU A 101 4.46 10.90 -15.70
CA GLU A 101 5.48 9.92 -16.11
C GLU A 101 5.82 8.90 -15.03
N ASP A 102 5.42 9.16 -13.78
CA ASP A 102 5.63 8.22 -12.68
C ASP A 102 4.59 7.09 -12.67
N VAL A 103 3.55 7.20 -13.51
CA VAL A 103 2.41 6.28 -13.54
C VAL A 103 2.45 5.42 -14.79
N ASN A 104 2.24 4.11 -14.62
CA ASN A 104 2.09 3.17 -15.72
C ASN A 104 0.63 3.19 -16.24
N TRP A 105 0.38 4.07 -17.20
CA TRP A 105 -0.96 4.25 -17.76
C TRP A 105 -1.40 3.11 -18.67
N ASN A 106 -2.58 2.55 -18.41
CA ASN A 106 -3.26 1.60 -19.30
C ASN A 106 -4.51 2.25 -19.91
N ASP A 107 -5.18 1.55 -20.83
CA ASP A 107 -6.35 2.09 -21.54
C ASP A 107 -7.51 2.48 -20.62
N ARG A 108 -7.58 1.91 -19.41
CA ARG A 108 -8.64 2.21 -18.42
C ARG A 108 -8.30 3.43 -17.56
N THR A 109 -7.03 3.69 -17.29
CA THR A 109 -6.57 4.83 -16.47
C THR A 109 -6.23 6.07 -17.31
N LYS A 110 -5.78 5.86 -18.55
CA LYS A 110 -5.38 6.91 -19.52
C LYS A 110 -6.45 7.99 -19.78
N PRO A 111 -7.76 7.70 -19.79
CA PRO A 111 -8.78 8.76 -19.93
C PRO A 111 -8.83 9.75 -18.74
N TYR A 112 -8.27 9.38 -17.59
CA TYR A 112 -8.39 10.13 -16.33
C TYR A 112 -7.06 10.68 -15.81
N LYS A 113 -6.00 10.68 -16.63
CA LYS A 113 -4.60 10.99 -16.21
C LYS A 113 -4.46 12.20 -15.29
N LYS A 114 -5.01 13.35 -15.71
CA LYS A 114 -4.89 14.61 -14.97
C LYS A 114 -5.58 14.54 -13.61
N LEU A 115 -6.79 13.97 -13.56
CA LEU A 115 -7.55 13.80 -12.33
C LEU A 115 -6.84 12.84 -11.38
N ILE A 116 -6.39 11.70 -11.90
CA ILE A 116 -5.67 10.70 -11.10
C ILE A 116 -4.38 11.29 -10.56
N THR A 117 -3.57 11.96 -11.38
CA THR A 117 -2.30 12.54 -10.92
C THR A 117 -2.50 13.58 -9.83
N ALA A 118 -3.53 14.43 -9.96
CA ALA A 118 -3.92 15.36 -8.91
C ALA A 118 -4.35 14.64 -7.63
N GLU A 119 -5.12 13.56 -7.75
CA GLU A 119 -5.59 12.76 -6.62
C GLU A 119 -4.46 11.99 -5.94
N LEU A 120 -3.49 11.44 -6.68
CA LEU A 120 -2.31 10.78 -6.11
C LEU A 120 -1.48 11.73 -5.26
N ASN A 121 -1.24 12.95 -5.75
CA ASN A 121 -0.57 13.99 -4.98
C ASN A 121 -1.38 14.38 -3.73
N LYS A 122 -2.71 14.40 -3.82
CA LYS A 122 -3.58 14.65 -2.68
C LYS A 122 -3.50 13.54 -1.64
N ILE A 123 -3.60 12.27 -2.06
CA ILE A 123 -3.45 11.10 -1.19
C ILE A 123 -2.09 11.16 -0.48
N HIS A 124 -1.02 11.42 -1.22
CA HIS A 124 0.33 11.49 -0.66
C HIS A 124 0.47 12.58 0.42
N ARG A 125 -0.22 13.71 0.28
CA ARG A 125 -0.23 14.81 1.27
C ARG A 125 -1.15 14.56 2.46
N GLU A 126 -2.36 14.07 2.23
CA GLU A 126 -3.43 14.02 3.24
C GLU A 126 -3.47 12.70 4.01
N ASN A 127 -3.03 11.60 3.40
CA ASN A 127 -3.05 10.29 4.01
C ASN A 127 -1.73 10.06 4.79
N ALA A 128 -1.78 10.23 6.10
CA ALA A 128 -0.62 10.08 6.99
C ALA A 128 0.04 8.68 6.94
N LYS A 129 -0.66 7.65 6.44
CA LYS A 129 -0.14 6.29 6.24
C LYS A 129 0.46 6.08 4.84
N CYS A 130 0.28 7.02 3.91
CA CYS A 130 0.77 6.95 2.54
C CYS A 130 1.99 7.86 2.28
N LYS A 131 2.96 7.85 3.21
CA LYS A 131 4.25 8.54 3.03
C LYS A 131 5.08 7.94 1.91
N LYS A 132 4.93 6.64 1.68
CA LYS A 132 5.49 5.93 0.53
C LYS A 132 4.33 5.52 -0.33
N ILE A 133 4.21 6.13 -1.49
CA ILE A 133 3.19 5.82 -2.49
C ILE A 133 3.89 5.22 -3.70
N ASP A 134 3.28 4.22 -4.29
CA ASP A 134 3.74 3.58 -5.51
C ASP A 134 2.75 3.84 -6.65
N PRO A 135 2.97 4.89 -7.46
CA PRO A 135 2.11 5.23 -8.59
C PRO A 135 2.20 4.23 -9.75
N ALA A 136 3.25 3.40 -9.80
CA ALA A 136 3.49 2.46 -10.89
C ALA A 136 2.49 1.30 -10.89
N VAL A 137 1.93 0.98 -9.71
CA VAL A 137 0.92 -0.08 -9.51
C VAL A 137 -0.52 0.44 -9.46
N LEU A 138 -0.75 1.67 -9.96
CA LEU A 138 -2.09 2.23 -10.11
C LEU A 138 -2.93 1.38 -11.09
N ASP A 139 -4.14 1.02 -10.69
CA ASP A 139 -5.11 0.42 -11.63
C ASP A 139 -6.58 0.68 -11.24
N VAL A 140 -7.49 0.25 -12.10
CA VAL A 140 -8.93 0.23 -11.86
C VAL A 140 -9.31 -1.04 -11.08
N SER A 141 -10.05 -0.87 -9.99
CA SER A 141 -10.58 -1.97 -9.19
C SER A 141 -11.62 -2.76 -9.98
N SER A 142 -11.42 -4.08 -10.12
CA SER A 142 -12.38 -4.99 -10.76
C SER A 142 -13.60 -5.31 -9.91
N THR A 143 -13.51 -5.08 -8.58
CA THR A 143 -14.55 -5.46 -7.60
C THR A 143 -15.29 -4.28 -7.00
N LYS A 144 -14.95 -3.04 -7.40
CA LYS A 144 -15.52 -1.81 -6.83
C LYS A 144 -15.85 -0.82 -7.94
N GLY A 145 -16.90 -0.04 -7.73
CA GLY A 145 -17.32 1.01 -8.65
C GLY A 145 -18.22 0.53 -9.78
N THR A 146 -18.49 1.42 -10.72
CA THR A 146 -19.30 1.17 -11.92
C THR A 146 -18.61 1.78 -13.14
N LYS A 147 -19.12 1.51 -14.35
CA LYS A 147 -18.58 2.13 -15.58
C LYS A 147 -18.68 3.67 -15.56
N SER A 148 -19.76 4.22 -14.97
CA SER A 148 -19.96 5.67 -14.87
C SER A 148 -19.21 6.30 -13.70
N ASN A 149 -18.84 5.51 -12.69
CA ASN A 149 -18.05 5.95 -11.55
C ASN A 149 -16.98 4.89 -11.21
N PRO A 150 -15.91 4.79 -12.02
CA PRO A 150 -14.86 3.81 -11.79
C PRO A 150 -14.17 4.09 -10.46
N VAL A 151 -13.73 3.01 -9.81
CA VAL A 151 -12.90 3.08 -8.60
C VAL A 151 -11.49 2.66 -8.98
N PHE A 152 -10.54 3.52 -8.69
CA PHE A 152 -9.11 3.30 -8.85
C PHE A 152 -8.50 2.90 -7.51
N TYR A 153 -7.31 2.34 -7.57
CA TYR A 153 -6.48 2.16 -6.38
C TYR A 153 -5.02 2.45 -6.67
N VAL A 154 -4.31 2.83 -5.63
CA VAL A 154 -2.84 2.95 -5.59
C VAL A 154 -2.32 2.27 -4.33
N THR A 155 -1.12 1.72 -4.39
CA THR A 155 -0.49 1.08 -3.23
C THR A 155 0.32 2.09 -2.44
N CYS A 156 0.20 2.00 -1.12
CA CYS A 156 0.98 2.77 -0.16
C CYS A 156 1.75 1.80 0.75
N GLY A 157 2.98 2.17 1.13
CA GLY A 157 3.86 1.33 1.95
C GLY A 157 4.65 0.29 1.16
N GLU A 158 5.39 -0.55 1.88
CA GLU A 158 6.22 -1.62 1.31
C GLU A 158 6.07 -2.92 2.13
N GLY A 159 6.34 -4.06 1.49
CA GLY A 159 6.33 -5.37 2.15
C GLY A 159 5.00 -5.69 2.84
N LEU A 160 5.06 -6.23 4.06
CA LEU A 160 3.88 -6.61 4.84
C LEU A 160 3.04 -5.41 5.32
N SER A 161 3.57 -4.19 5.20
CA SER A 161 2.87 -2.95 5.56
C SER A 161 2.14 -2.31 4.37
N ALA A 162 2.28 -2.87 3.17
CA ALA A 162 1.65 -2.35 1.98
C ALA A 162 0.12 -2.45 2.05
N PHE A 163 -0.57 -1.42 1.57
CA PHE A 163 -2.03 -1.37 1.53
C PHE A 163 -2.52 -0.51 0.37
N ASN A 164 -3.73 -0.82 -0.12
CA ASN A 164 -4.33 -0.07 -1.21
C ASN A 164 -5.20 1.06 -0.67
N VAL A 165 -5.03 2.25 -1.24
CA VAL A 165 -5.95 3.38 -1.11
C VAL A 165 -6.85 3.40 -2.32
N PHE A 166 -8.17 3.39 -2.10
CA PHE A 166 -9.18 3.39 -3.15
C PHE A 166 -9.84 4.75 -3.28
N PHE A 167 -10.04 5.21 -4.51
CA PHE A 167 -10.68 6.49 -4.81
C PHE A 167 -11.50 6.39 -6.11
N SER A 168 -12.68 6.99 -6.13
CA SER A 168 -13.57 6.97 -7.30
C SER A 168 -13.48 8.24 -8.14
N LEU A 169 -14.00 8.19 -9.37
CA LEU A 169 -14.18 9.38 -10.20
C LEU A 169 -15.00 10.48 -9.49
N GLY A 170 -16.04 10.08 -8.76
CA GLY A 170 -16.82 10.99 -7.93
C GLY A 170 -16.02 11.59 -6.76
N ASP A 171 -15.14 10.82 -6.12
CA ASP A 171 -14.29 11.33 -5.04
C ASP A 171 -13.31 12.39 -5.57
N MET A 172 -12.69 12.14 -6.73
CA MET A 172 -11.80 13.10 -7.41
C MET A 172 -12.53 14.39 -7.78
N ASN A 173 -13.71 14.28 -8.39
CA ASN A 173 -14.48 15.44 -8.85
C ASN A 173 -15.05 16.28 -7.70
N SER A 174 -15.41 15.65 -6.57
CA SER A 174 -15.92 16.35 -5.39
C SER A 174 -14.82 16.91 -4.50
N GLY A 175 -13.56 16.55 -4.74
CA GLY A 175 -12.45 16.95 -3.87
C GLY A 175 -12.56 16.34 -2.46
N LYS A 176 -13.13 15.14 -2.33
CA LYS A 176 -13.26 14.45 -1.05
C LYS A 176 -11.90 14.24 -0.37
N SER A 177 -11.83 14.51 0.93
CA SER A 177 -10.60 14.31 1.72
C SER A 177 -10.12 12.86 1.66
N GLN A 178 -8.80 12.69 1.55
CA GLN A 178 -8.11 11.40 1.59
C GLN A 178 -7.50 11.09 2.97
N SER A 179 -7.81 11.93 3.97
CA SER A 179 -7.45 11.68 5.36
C SER A 179 -8.11 10.40 5.89
N ILE A 180 -7.33 9.57 6.57
CA ILE A 180 -7.88 8.39 7.24
C ILE A 180 -8.56 8.79 8.54
N GLU A 181 -9.80 8.36 8.70
CA GLU A 181 -10.57 8.48 9.93
C GLU A 181 -10.85 7.11 10.54
N TYR A 182 -10.59 6.97 11.83
CA TYR A 182 -10.89 5.77 12.58
C TYR A 182 -12.09 6.00 13.51
N ILE A 183 -12.97 5.00 13.63
CA ILE A 183 -13.98 4.99 14.69
C ILE A 183 -13.31 5.01 16.06
N SER A 184 -13.78 5.84 16.99
CA SER A 184 -13.22 5.84 18.35
C SER A 184 -13.39 4.48 19.02
N GLN A 185 -12.43 4.08 19.86
CA GLN A 185 -12.47 2.80 20.57
C GLN A 185 -13.78 2.61 21.36
N GLN A 186 -14.23 3.66 22.06
CA GLN A 186 -15.49 3.65 22.80
C GLN A 186 -16.68 3.35 21.90
N LYS A 187 -16.77 4.01 20.74
CA LYS A 187 -17.87 3.79 19.79
C LYS A 187 -17.79 2.40 19.15
N ALA A 188 -16.59 1.91 18.85
CA ALA A 188 -16.39 0.56 18.33
C ALA A 188 -16.88 -0.51 19.34
N ILE A 189 -16.53 -0.35 20.62
CA ILE A 189 -17.01 -1.22 21.71
C ILE A 189 -18.54 -1.23 21.77
N LEU A 190 -19.17 -0.05 21.77
CA LEU A 190 -20.63 0.08 21.86
C LEU A 190 -21.34 -0.58 20.67
N LEU A 191 -20.85 -0.37 19.45
CA LEU A 191 -21.45 -0.96 18.25
C LEU A 191 -21.25 -2.48 18.19
N CYS A 192 -20.07 -2.96 18.56
CA CYS A 192 -19.79 -4.40 18.62
C CYS A 192 -20.67 -5.09 19.67
N GLU A 193 -20.76 -4.54 20.88
CA GLU A 193 -21.64 -5.05 21.94
C GLU A 193 -23.11 -5.06 21.49
N LYS A 194 -23.58 -3.99 20.84
CA LYS A 194 -24.94 -3.91 20.31
C LYS A 194 -25.24 -5.02 19.30
N ASP A 195 -24.31 -5.28 18.38
CA ASP A 195 -24.47 -6.35 17.40
C ASP A 195 -24.47 -7.75 18.05
N ILE A 196 -23.58 -7.99 19.01
CA ILE A 196 -23.54 -9.23 19.79
C ILE A 196 -24.85 -9.44 20.55
N LYS A 197 -25.33 -8.43 21.29
CA LYS A 197 -26.60 -8.52 22.03
C LYS A 197 -27.77 -8.85 21.12
N ARG A 198 -27.79 -8.29 19.90
CA ARG A 198 -28.81 -8.60 18.89
C ARG A 198 -28.74 -10.07 18.46
N ARG A 199 -27.55 -10.59 18.16
CA ARG A 199 -27.33 -11.99 17.73
C ARG A 199 -27.71 -13.01 18.82
N PHE A 200 -27.45 -12.68 20.07
CA PHE A 200 -27.76 -13.53 21.22
C PHE A 200 -29.01 -13.11 21.97
N SER A 201 -29.93 -12.35 21.36
CA SER A 201 -31.17 -11.89 22.01
C SER A 201 -32.04 -13.02 22.57
N LYS A 202 -31.94 -14.23 22.00
CA LYS A 202 -32.65 -15.44 22.46
C LYS A 202 -31.83 -16.33 23.41
N GLN A 203 -30.51 -16.11 23.52
CA GLN A 203 -29.62 -16.86 24.41
C GLN A 203 -29.27 -16.00 25.63
N LYS A 204 -28.91 -16.60 26.76
CA LYS A 204 -28.46 -15.82 27.93
C LYS A 204 -27.02 -15.36 27.74
N LEU A 205 -26.83 -14.29 26.96
CA LEU A 205 -25.58 -13.52 26.99
C LEU A 205 -25.37 -13.01 28.41
N VAL A 206 -24.27 -13.44 29.03
CA VAL A 206 -23.92 -13.06 30.39
C VAL A 206 -23.15 -11.74 30.39
N ASN A 207 -22.16 -11.60 29.49
CA ASN A 207 -21.30 -10.44 29.45
C ASN A 207 -20.64 -10.24 28.08
N PHE A 208 -20.28 -8.99 27.78
CA PHE A 208 -19.35 -8.59 26.73
C PHE A 208 -18.18 -7.82 27.37
N SER A 209 -16.94 -8.23 27.11
CA SER A 209 -15.76 -7.60 27.70
C SER A 209 -15.50 -6.22 27.08
N LYS A 210 -15.51 -5.17 27.91
CA LYS A 210 -15.27 -3.79 27.46
C LYS A 210 -13.88 -3.26 27.78
N PHE A 211 -13.14 -3.96 28.65
CA PHE A 211 -11.90 -3.45 29.24
C PHE A 211 -10.80 -4.51 29.36
N LEU A 212 -11.09 -5.66 29.96
CA LEU A 212 -10.04 -6.63 30.32
C LEU A 212 -9.46 -7.39 29.12
N ASP A 213 -10.27 -7.73 28.13
CA ASP A 213 -9.84 -8.51 26.96
C ASP A 213 -10.01 -7.74 25.64
N VAL A 214 -9.82 -6.42 25.68
CA VAL A 214 -10.07 -5.56 24.52
C VAL A 214 -8.79 -5.13 23.84
N SER A 215 -8.63 -5.51 22.58
CA SER A 215 -7.59 -4.97 21.69
C SER A 215 -8.23 -4.14 20.59
N TYR A 216 -7.70 -2.93 20.38
CA TYR A 216 -8.16 -2.01 19.35
C TYR A 216 -7.02 -1.81 18.34
N LEU A 217 -7.20 -2.38 17.15
CA LEU A 217 -6.17 -2.43 16.12
C LEU A 217 -6.59 -1.55 14.93
N GLN A 218 -5.85 -0.46 14.72
CA GLN A 218 -6.01 0.40 13.55
C GLN A 218 -5.23 -0.15 12.36
N HIS A 219 -5.92 -0.28 11.24
CA HIS A 219 -5.31 -0.74 9.98
C HIS A 219 -4.93 0.46 9.10
N PRO A 220 -3.89 0.33 8.26
CA PRO A 220 -3.45 1.42 7.37
C PRO A 220 -4.53 1.89 6.38
N ASN A 221 -5.51 1.07 6.05
CA ASN A 221 -6.63 1.40 5.16
C ASN A 221 -7.82 2.10 5.84
N GLY A 222 -7.67 2.53 7.11
CA GLY A 222 -8.75 3.18 7.87
C GLY A 222 -9.72 2.24 8.56
N ARG A 223 -9.52 0.92 8.43
CA ARG A 223 -10.32 -0.05 9.17
C ARG A 223 -9.85 -0.18 10.62
N VAL A 224 -10.75 -0.65 11.47
CA VAL A 224 -10.47 -0.99 12.85
C VAL A 224 -10.89 -2.42 13.12
N SER A 225 -10.01 -3.24 13.68
CA SER A 225 -10.40 -4.50 14.33
C SER A 225 -10.50 -4.29 15.82
N LEU A 226 -11.69 -4.49 16.37
CA LEU A 226 -11.91 -4.61 17.80
C LEU A 226 -11.93 -6.10 18.15
N ILE A 227 -10.96 -6.55 18.93
CA ILE A 227 -10.94 -7.89 19.52
C ILE A 227 -11.45 -7.75 20.95
N SER A 228 -12.39 -8.60 21.33
CA SER A 228 -13.02 -8.66 22.65
C SER A 228 -13.37 -10.12 22.98
N SER A 229 -14.10 -10.35 24.06
CA SER A 229 -14.71 -11.63 24.39
C SER A 229 -16.14 -11.47 24.88
N ILE A 230 -16.92 -12.53 24.70
CA ILE A 230 -18.27 -12.68 25.25
C ILE A 230 -18.31 -13.87 26.20
N THR A 231 -19.20 -13.81 27.17
CA THR A 231 -19.52 -14.95 28.03
C THR A 231 -20.97 -15.33 27.80
N LEU A 232 -21.21 -16.59 27.43
CA LEU A 232 -22.54 -17.16 27.22
C LEU A 232 -22.83 -18.17 28.33
N LYS A 233 -24.10 -18.29 28.74
CA LYS A 233 -24.57 -19.32 29.66
C LYS A 233 -25.28 -20.43 28.88
N ASN A 234 -24.82 -21.67 29.00
CA ASN A 234 -25.43 -22.83 28.34
C ASN A 234 -26.71 -23.30 29.08
N SER A 235 -27.38 -24.33 28.54
CA SER A 235 -28.63 -24.87 29.12
C SER A 235 -28.45 -25.49 30.51
N HIS A 236 -27.26 -25.98 30.84
CA HIS A 236 -26.92 -26.53 32.16
C HIS A 236 -26.47 -25.45 33.16
N GLY A 237 -26.30 -24.22 32.68
CA GLY A 237 -25.96 -23.06 33.49
C GLY A 237 -24.47 -22.78 33.62
N GLU A 238 -23.63 -23.51 32.90
CA GLU A 238 -22.18 -23.26 32.81
C GLU A 238 -21.92 -22.03 31.95
N LYS A 239 -20.79 -21.35 32.19
CA LYS A 239 -20.41 -20.11 31.54
C LYS A 239 -19.18 -20.35 30.67
N ASP A 240 -19.35 -20.18 29.37
CA ASP A 240 -18.28 -20.34 28.39
C ASP A 240 -17.87 -18.97 27.82
N LYS A 241 -16.55 -18.75 27.68
CA LYS A 241 -15.97 -17.52 27.15
C LYS A 241 -15.53 -17.73 25.71
N TYR A 242 -15.98 -16.86 24.81
CA TYR A 242 -15.66 -16.91 23.39
C TYR A 242 -15.01 -15.61 22.93
N PRO A 243 -13.89 -15.64 22.20
CA PRO A 243 -13.33 -14.46 21.56
C PRO A 243 -14.23 -13.94 20.45
N VAL A 244 -14.30 -12.63 20.34
CA VAL A 244 -15.07 -11.90 19.33
C VAL A 244 -14.15 -10.93 18.62
N LYS A 245 -14.29 -10.84 17.30
CA LYS A 245 -13.65 -9.83 16.47
C LYS A 245 -14.70 -9.07 15.69
N CYS A 246 -14.76 -7.76 15.88
CA CYS A 246 -15.59 -6.84 15.10
C CYS A 246 -14.69 -6.01 14.17
N LEU A 247 -15.01 -5.98 12.88
CA LEU A 247 -14.32 -5.18 11.87
C LEU A 247 -15.16 -3.97 11.49
N PHE A 248 -14.54 -2.80 11.52
CA PHE A 248 -15.18 -1.52 11.21
C PHE A 248 -14.49 -0.81 10.06
N GLU A 249 -15.27 -0.02 9.33
CA GLU A 249 -14.79 0.99 8.39
C GLU A 249 -15.56 2.29 8.67
N LYS A 250 -14.84 3.34 9.09
CA LYS A 250 -15.45 4.50 9.74
C LYS A 250 -16.43 4.04 10.82
N ASN A 251 -17.64 4.59 10.86
CA ASN A 251 -18.66 4.26 11.84
C ASN A 251 -19.48 3.00 11.52
N ASN A 252 -19.16 2.29 10.43
CA ASN A 252 -19.93 1.13 9.98
C ASN A 252 -19.27 -0.17 10.46
N LEU A 253 -20.06 -1.03 11.10
CA LEU A 253 -19.66 -2.40 11.42
C LEU A 253 -19.80 -3.24 10.15
N LEU A 254 -18.67 -3.73 9.64
CA LEU A 254 -18.63 -4.57 8.44
C LEU A 254 -18.84 -6.04 8.77
N GLU A 255 -18.23 -6.51 9.85
CA GLU A 255 -18.18 -7.93 10.18
C GLU A 255 -18.09 -8.14 11.70
N THR A 256 -18.73 -9.19 12.18
CA THR A 256 -18.54 -9.71 13.54
C THR A 256 -18.32 -11.22 13.46
N VAL A 257 -17.15 -11.66 13.92
CA VAL A 257 -16.73 -13.06 13.98
C VAL A 257 -16.66 -13.49 15.44
N ILE A 258 -17.17 -14.68 15.73
CA ILE A 258 -17.13 -15.29 17.06
C ILE A 258 -16.44 -16.64 16.87
N ASN A 259 -15.24 -16.81 17.42
CA ASN A 259 -14.55 -18.08 17.30
C ASN A 259 -15.01 -18.99 18.43
N LYS A 260 -15.60 -20.12 18.07
CA LYS A 260 -15.72 -21.24 19.00
C LYS A 260 -14.35 -21.91 19.06
N MET A 261 -13.77 -21.97 20.26
CA MET A 261 -12.70 -22.92 20.52
C MET A 261 -13.28 -24.32 20.56
#